data_AF-A0A2V2X834-F1
#
_entry.id   AF-A0A2V2X834-F1
#
_cell.length_a   1.000
_cell.length_b   1.000
_cell.length_c   1.000
_cell.angle_alpha   90.00
_cell.angle_beta   90.00
_cell.angle_gamma   90.00
#
_symmetry.space_group_name_H-M   'P 1'
#
loop_
_entity.id
_entity.type
_entity.pdbx_description
1 polymer ?
#
loop_
_entity_poly.entity_id
_entity_poly.type
_entity_poly.pdbx_seq_one_letter_code
_entity_poly.pdbx_strand_id
1 'polypeptide(L)'
;MDEGKWGFYNDTKEYEFHVFYTFYEGSSVEPIGGTTVTRNEDGTIIAEIIAYPLETLIFIEGEIDGAKGRIEAYPVSERYKREAIKRKVLRSM
;
A
#
# COMPACT_ATOMS: atom_id res chain seq x y z
N MET A 1 -16.81 -2.80 -17.92
CA MET A 1 -15.49 -2.14 -18.07
C MET A 1 -14.56 -2.90 -17.15
N ASP A 2 -13.32 -3.17 -17.55
CA ASP A 2 -12.37 -3.77 -16.61
C ASP A 2 -12.11 -2.77 -15.47
N GLU A 3 -12.39 -3.19 -14.24
CA GLU A 3 -12.08 -2.43 -13.04
C GLU A 3 -10.56 -2.21 -12.94
N GLY A 4 -10.14 -0.97 -12.70
CA GLY A 4 -8.73 -0.60 -12.71
C GLY A 4 -8.02 -1.10 -11.45
N LYS A 5 -6.80 -1.63 -11.58
CA LYS A 5 -5.94 -1.99 -10.44
C LYS A 5 -4.88 -0.94 -10.23
N TRP A 6 -4.71 -0.51 -8.98
CA TRP A 6 -3.62 0.37 -8.59
C TRP A 6 -2.56 -0.42 -7.85
N GLY A 7 -1.30 -0.18 -8.17
CA GLY A 7 -0.17 -0.81 -7.51
C GLY A 7 0.96 0.18 -7.26
N PHE A 8 1.79 -0.16 -6.28
CA PHE A 8 2.98 0.60 -5.94
C PHE A 8 4.21 -0.27 -6.07
N TYR A 9 5.29 0.35 -6.55
CA TYR A 9 6.63 -0.21 -6.50
C TYR A 9 7.52 0.75 -5.71
N ASN A 10 8.23 0.23 -4.72
CA ASN A 10 9.24 0.98 -3.99
C ASN A 10 10.62 0.67 -4.58
N ASP A 11 11.18 1.60 -5.35
CA ASP A 11 12.49 1.45 -6.00
C ASP A 11 13.68 1.81 -5.08
N THR A 12 13.42 2.07 -3.80
CA THR A 12 14.47 2.42 -2.82
C THR A 12 14.89 1.22 -1.99
N LYS A 13 16.06 1.32 -1.33
CA LYS A 13 16.53 0.32 -0.35
C LYS A 13 16.43 0.80 1.09
N GLU A 14 16.38 2.12 1.28
CA GLU A 14 16.57 2.79 2.56
C GLU A 14 15.26 3.27 3.17
N TYR A 15 14.17 3.33 2.37
CA TYR A 15 12.89 3.87 2.81
C TYR A 15 11.76 2.85 2.66
N GLU A 16 10.85 2.86 3.63
CA GLU A 16 9.51 2.30 3.51
C GLU A 16 8.53 3.45 3.23
N PHE A 17 7.59 3.22 2.30
CA PHE A 17 6.58 4.22 1.95
C PHE A 17 5.26 3.87 2.61
N HIS A 18 4.77 4.77 3.44
CA HIS A 18 3.43 4.68 4.02
C HIS A 18 2.48 5.41 3.08
N VAL A 19 1.60 4.64 2.44
CA VAL A 19 0.69 5.11 1.39
C VAL A 19 -0.71 5.23 1.98
N PHE A 20 -1.31 6.40 1.82
CA PHE A 20 -2.66 6.70 2.26
C PHE A 20 -3.44 7.34 1.11
N TYR A 21 -4.61 6.81 0.81
CA TYR A 21 -5.54 7.43 -0.13
C TYR A 21 -6.93 7.53 0.49
N THR A 22 -7.56 8.68 0.31
CA THR A 22 -8.99 8.86 0.53
C THR A 22 -9.67 8.93 -0.83
N PHE A 23 -10.54 7.97 -1.11
CA PHE A 23 -11.43 7.93 -2.26
C PHE A 23 -12.74 8.62 -1.91
N TYR A 24 -13.23 9.46 -2.82
CA TYR A 24 -14.44 10.24 -2.62
C TYR A 24 -15.70 9.39 -2.78
N GLU A 25 -16.81 9.90 -2.24
CA GLU A 25 -18.14 9.33 -2.42
C GLU A 25 -18.40 9.00 -3.90
N GLY A 26 -19.03 7.85 -4.17
CA GLY A 26 -19.26 7.35 -5.52
C GLY A 26 -18.15 6.43 -6.05
N SER A 27 -16.98 6.38 -5.40
CA SER A 27 -15.95 5.38 -5.71
C SER A 27 -16.32 4.01 -5.14
N SER A 28 -16.01 2.94 -5.87
CA SER A 28 -16.12 1.55 -5.42
C SER A 28 -14.74 0.92 -5.45
N VAL A 29 -14.16 0.67 -4.29
CA VAL A 29 -12.80 0.13 -4.15
C VAL A 29 -12.77 -1.07 -3.22
N GLU A 30 -12.08 -2.12 -3.66
CA GLU A 30 -11.79 -3.30 -2.85
C GLU A 30 -10.29 -3.39 -2.53
N PRO A 31 -9.93 -3.66 -1.26
CA PRO A 31 -8.53 -3.82 -0.86
C PRO A 31 -7.94 -5.09 -1.46
N ILE A 32 -6.70 -5.00 -1.94
CA ILE A 32 -5.94 -6.17 -2.38
C ILE A 32 -4.74 -6.40 -1.45
N GLY A 33 -4.45 -7.66 -1.16
CA GLY A 33 -3.27 -8.06 -0.40
C GLY A 33 -3.32 -7.58 1.04
N GLY A 34 -2.35 -6.74 1.42
CA GLY A 34 -2.20 -6.22 2.78
C GLY A 34 -2.85 -4.86 3.02
N THR A 35 -3.61 -4.32 2.05
CA THR A 35 -4.24 -3.00 2.17
C THR A 35 -5.33 -3.03 3.24
N THR A 36 -5.27 -2.06 4.15
CA THR A 36 -6.34 -1.82 5.13
C THR A 36 -7.29 -0.78 4.57
N VAL A 37 -8.60 -1.03 4.67
CA VAL A 37 -9.64 -0.11 4.21
C VAL A 37 -10.61 0.22 5.34
N THR A 38 -10.89 1.52 5.51
CA THR A 38 -11.93 2.05 6.39
C THR A 38 -12.98 2.75 5.53
N ARG A 39 -14.26 2.41 5.72
CA ARG A 39 -15.39 3.03 5.03
C ARG A 39 -16.11 3.97 6.01
N ASN A 40 -16.26 5.23 5.63
CA ASN A 40 -16.86 6.25 6.49
C ASN A 40 -18.36 6.42 6.20
N GLU A 41 -19.09 7.02 7.15
CA GLU A 41 -20.53 7.28 7.01
C GLU A 41 -20.86 8.29 5.91
N ASP A 42 -19.92 9.17 5.55
CA ASP A 42 -20.05 10.15 4.48
C ASP A 42 -19.78 9.57 3.07
N GLY A 43 -19.65 8.24 2.98
CA GLY A 43 -19.41 7.53 1.71
C GLY A 43 -17.96 7.56 1.24
N THR A 44 -17.04 8.24 1.96
CA THR A 44 -15.61 8.19 1.63
C THR A 44 -14.95 6.88 2.06
N ILE A 45 -13.89 6.49 1.35
CA ILE A 45 -13.14 5.26 1.63
C ILE A 45 -11.67 5.61 1.83
N ILE A 46 -11.10 5.21 2.98
CA ILE A 46 -9.68 5.39 3.28
C ILE A 46 -8.97 4.06 3.09
N ALA A 47 -7.91 4.04 2.28
CA ALA A 47 -7.07 2.87 2.05
C ALA A 47 -5.62 3.14 2.43
N GLU A 48 -4.98 2.18 3.08
CA GLU A 48 -3.65 2.31 3.69
C GLU A 48 -2.80 1.06 3.45
N ILE A 49 -1.53 1.25 3.08
CA ILE A 49 -0.54 0.17 2.98
C ILE A 49 0.88 0.71 3.20
N ILE A 50 1.81 -0.17 3.59
CA ILE A 50 3.25 0.12 3.61
C ILE A 50 3.90 -0.63 2.45
N ALA A 51 4.56 0.09 1.54
CA ALA A 51 5.40 -0.48 0.50
C ALA A 51 6.86 -0.50 0.95
N TYR A 52 7.38 -1.70 1.23
CA TYR A 52 8.77 -1.87 1.66
C TYR A 52 9.75 -1.84 0.49
N PRO A 53 11.06 -1.64 0.74
CA PRO A 53 12.09 -1.66 -0.28
C PRO A 53 12.01 -2.78 -1.31
N LEU A 54 12.12 -2.41 -2.58
CA LEU A 54 12.14 -3.31 -3.75
C LEU A 54 10.90 -4.21 -3.88
N GLU A 55 9.80 -3.85 -3.21
CA GLU A 55 8.55 -4.60 -3.22
C GLU A 55 7.58 -4.00 -4.24
N THR A 56 6.87 -4.88 -4.95
CA THR A 56 5.70 -4.52 -5.77
C THR A 56 4.45 -5.02 -5.06
N LEU A 57 3.48 -4.14 -4.86
CA LEU A 57 2.21 -4.46 -4.20
C LEU A 57 1.06 -3.96 -5.05
N ILE A 58 -0.04 -4.71 -5.06
CA ILE A 58 -1.33 -4.23 -5.54
C ILE A 58 -2.07 -3.66 -4.34
N PHE A 59 -2.53 -2.43 -4.48
CA PHE A 59 -3.15 -1.66 -3.41
C PHE A 59 -4.66 -1.88 -3.36
N ILE A 60 -5.35 -1.57 -4.47
CA ILE A 60 -6.80 -1.66 -4.60
C ILE A 60 -7.19 -2.09 -6.01
N GLU A 61 -8.43 -2.54 -6.18
CA GLU A 61 -9.12 -2.62 -7.47
C GLU A 61 -10.49 -1.92 -7.40
N GLY A 62 -10.95 -1.40 -8.54
CA GLY A 62 -12.31 -0.89 -8.66
C GLY A 62 -12.47 0.32 -9.58
N GLU A 63 -13.57 1.05 -9.37
CA GLU A 63 -13.92 2.27 -10.10
C GLU A 63 -13.74 3.48 -9.19
N ILE A 64 -12.92 4.44 -9.62
CA ILE A 64 -12.53 5.61 -8.81
C ILE A 64 -13.09 6.85 -9.47
N ASP A 65 -14.01 7.54 -8.77
CA ASP A 65 -14.55 8.82 -9.22
C ASP A 65 -13.57 9.97 -8.92
N GLY A 66 -12.91 9.90 -7.75
CA GLY A 66 -11.85 10.84 -7.37
C GLY A 66 -11.12 10.39 -6.11
N ALA A 67 -9.86 10.84 -5.97
CA ALA A 67 -9.04 10.47 -4.82
C ALA A 67 -8.04 11.56 -4.43
N LYS A 68 -7.70 11.60 -3.14
CA LYS A 68 -6.59 12.39 -2.60
C LYS A 68 -5.59 11.48 -1.90
N GLY A 69 -4.35 11.53 -2.37
CA GLY A 69 -3.25 10.72 -1.83
C GLY A 69 -2.30 11.51 -0.94
N ARG A 70 -1.69 10.80 0.01
CA ARG A 70 -0.49 11.20 0.75
C ARG A 70 0.43 9.99 0.83
N ILE A 71 1.69 10.19 0.45
CA ILE A 71 2.73 9.17 0.55
C ILE A 71 3.86 9.74 1.38
N GLU A 72 4.28 9.00 2.41
CA GLU A 72 5.30 9.44 3.35
C GLU A 72 6.47 8.46 3.34
N ALA A 73 7.68 9.00 3.19
CA ALA A 73 8.91 8.23 3.19
C ALA A 73 9.48 8.17 4.60
N TYR A 74 9.59 6.97 5.15
CA TYR A 74 10.25 6.73 6.43
C TYR A 74 11.50 5.89 6.23
N PRO A 75 12.61 6.17 6.91
CA PRO A 75 13.73 5.23 6.94
C PRO A 75 13.24 3.84 7.36
N VAL A 76 13.73 2.80 6.71
CA VAL A 76 13.34 1.41 6.99
C VAL A 76 13.40 1.11 8.49
N SER A 77 12.30 0.60 9.02
CA SER A 77 12.18 0.28 10.44
C SER A 77 13.15 -0.83 10.88
N GLU A 78 13.57 -0.80 12.14
CA GLU A 78 14.40 -1.87 12.72
C GLU A 78 13.71 -3.23 12.66
N ARG A 79 12.37 -3.26 12.76
CA ARG A 79 11.58 -4.48 12.56
C ARG A 79 11.80 -5.05 11.16
N TYR A 80 11.64 -4.21 10.13
CA TYR A 80 11.83 -4.63 8.74
C TYR A 80 13.25 -5.16 8.49
N LYS A 81 14.28 -4.46 8.99
CA LYS A 81 15.68 -4.92 8.87
C LYS A 81 15.89 -6.31 9.46
N ARG A 82 15.37 -6.56 10.66
CA ARG A 82 15.47 -7.87 11.33
C ARG A 82 14.78 -8.98 10.53
N GLU A 83 13.59 -8.70 10.00
CA GLU A 83 12.85 -9.66 9.17
C GLU A 83 13.56 -9.95 7.84
N ALA A 84 14.12 -8.92 7.19
CA ALA A 84 14.89 -9.06 5.96
C ALA A 84 16.14 -9.92 6.17
N ILE A 85 16.87 -9.72 7.27
CA ILE A 85 18.02 -10.56 7.66
C ILE A 85 17.58 -12.01 7.86
N LYS A 86 16.50 -12.26 8.61
CA LYS A 86 15.96 -13.61 8.85
C LYS A 86 15.60 -14.31 7.53
N ARG A 87 14.93 -13.61 6.62
CA ARG A 87 14.58 -14.12 5.28
C ARG A 87 15.83 -14.46 4.45
N LYS A 88 16.87 -13.64 4.51
CA LYS A 88 18.14 -13.86 3.79
C LYS A 88 18.89 -15.09 4.32
N VAL A 89 18.94 -15.26 5.65
CA VAL A 89 19.55 -16.44 6.28
C VAL A 89 18.79 -17.71 5.89
N LEU A 90 17.46 -17.70 5.98
CA LEU A 90 16.63 -18.87 5.65
C LEU A 90 16.80 -19.30 4.18
N ARG A 91 16.97 -18.35 3.25
CA ARG A 91 17.18 -18.64 1.82
C ARG A 91 18.59 -19.15 1.49
N SER A 92 19.54 -19.06 2.43
CA SER A 92 20.93 -19.53 2.25
C SER A 92 21.21 -20.91 2.85
N MET A 93 20.20 -21.53 3.46
CA MET A 93 20.19 -22.92 3.93
C MET A 93 19.51 -23.80 2.89
#